data_AF-A0ABD3PS08-F1
#
_entry.id   AF-A0ABD3PS08-F1
#
_cell.length_a   1.000
_cell.length_b   1.000
_cell.length_c   1.000
_cell.angle_alpha   90.00
_cell.angle_beta   90.00
_cell.angle_gamma   90.00
#
_symmetry.space_group_name_H-M   'P 1'
#
loop_
_entity.id
_entity.type
_entity.pdbx_description
1 polymer ?
#
loop_
_entity_poly.entity_id
_entity_poly.type
_entity_poly.pdbx_seq_one_letter_code
_entity_poly.pdbx_strand_id
1 'polypeptide(L)'
;MQDKDSTQIEDLYSKYPSTYRDKSGGYRYPMNGHVLYLQVGSDVKGPTCVFPRRSSGGQLSQAKYPLAIEDEKDQSSCDNSQLEDSGNVQMIVVPAVSGRLLRFNGADLHAVPRPHDLWMLPYVSGSAEFEPETVWGRSVILFNVWPGDEDPPLDVPLDAPDDLDEVERILAEHEKSAFCNNFSNWKAVPPSTPKQTQTTEESQSNQSVKVWLLGNERRRDYPMRTVPLLSPREGGREVVREALSEDSKVTELWLRQQ
;
A
#
# COMPACT_ATOMS: atom_id res chain seq x y z
N MET A 1 -8.53 -15.39 24.44
CA MET A 1 -7.98 -14.05 24.15
C MET A 1 -7.87 -13.38 25.50
N GLN A 2 -6.67 -13.39 26.10
CA GLN A 2 -6.45 -12.81 27.43
C GLN A 2 -6.63 -11.29 27.33
N ASP A 3 -7.39 -10.71 28.25
CA ASP A 3 -7.41 -9.25 28.46
C ASP A 3 -5.97 -8.81 28.70
N LYS A 4 -5.40 -8.11 27.72
CA LYS A 4 -4.14 -7.40 27.95
C LYS A 4 -4.45 -6.31 28.97
N ASP A 5 -3.69 -6.31 30.04
CA ASP A 5 -3.77 -5.35 31.14
C ASP A 5 -3.76 -3.92 30.57
N SER A 6 -4.83 -3.16 30.78
CA SER A 6 -5.03 -1.82 30.21
C SER A 6 -3.85 -0.88 30.52
N THR A 7 -3.19 -1.12 31.65
CA THR A 7 -2.00 -0.42 32.11
C THR A 7 -0.82 -0.58 31.13
N GLN A 8 -0.63 -1.76 30.54
CA GLN A 8 0.44 -2.00 29.56
C GLN A 8 0.20 -1.27 28.24
N ILE A 9 -1.06 -1.06 27.86
CA ILE A 9 -1.42 -0.38 26.62
C ILE A 9 -1.15 1.12 26.72
N GLU A 10 -1.49 1.73 27.86
CA GLU A 10 -1.19 3.14 28.14
C GLU A 10 0.32 3.40 28.17
N ASP A 11 1.09 2.51 28.81
CA ASP A 11 2.55 2.59 28.84
C ASP A 11 3.16 2.52 27.44
N LEU A 12 2.67 1.61 26.58
CA LEU A 12 3.12 1.48 25.20
C LEU A 12 2.76 2.71 24.35
N TYR A 13 1.57 3.27 24.53
CA TYR A 13 1.16 4.48 23.83
C TYR A 13 2.01 5.69 24.25
N SER A 14 2.28 5.83 25.55
CA SER A 14 3.16 6.88 26.09
C SER A 14 4.58 6.77 25.56
N LYS A 15 5.10 5.54 25.43
CA LYS A 15 6.45 5.27 24.92
C LYS A 15 6.57 5.46 23.40
N TYR A 16 5.52 5.17 22.65
CA TYR A 16 5.54 5.14 21.17
C TYR A 16 4.36 5.92 20.55
N PRO A 17 4.21 7.22 20.87
CA PRO A 17 3.01 7.99 20.56
C PRO A 17 2.79 8.23 19.07
N SER A 18 3.85 8.19 18.25
CA SER A 18 3.74 8.47 16.82
C SER A 18 3.45 7.21 15.98
N THR A 19 3.72 6.03 16.52
CA THR A 19 3.51 4.74 15.82
C THR A 19 2.28 3.98 16.31
N TYR A 20 1.76 4.30 17.49
CA TYR A 20 0.41 3.91 17.92
C TYR A 20 -0.61 4.99 17.58
N ARG A 21 -1.65 4.63 16.83
CA ARG A 21 -2.77 5.54 16.52
C ARG A 21 -3.96 5.41 17.46
N ASP A 22 -4.06 4.30 18.19
CA ASP A 22 -5.22 3.98 19.02
C ASP A 22 -4.78 3.77 20.48
N LYS A 23 -5.37 4.57 21.38
CA LYS A 23 -5.15 4.50 22.82
C LYS A 23 -5.78 3.26 23.46
N SER A 24 -6.71 2.58 22.77
CA SER A 24 -7.30 1.31 23.21
C SER A 24 -6.39 0.11 22.98
N GLY A 25 -5.19 0.33 22.43
CA GLY A 25 -4.24 -0.71 22.08
C GLY A 25 -4.40 -1.14 20.63
N GLY A 26 -3.31 -1.57 20.00
CA GLY A 26 -3.33 -1.88 18.58
C GLY A 26 -1.98 -2.30 18.02
N TYR A 27 -1.91 -2.25 16.69
CA TYR A 27 -0.66 -2.48 15.96
C TYR A 27 0.14 -1.17 15.87
N ARG A 28 1.46 -1.28 15.93
CA ARG A 28 2.36 -0.19 15.56
C ARG A 28 2.48 -0.12 14.04
N TYR A 29 2.50 1.10 13.51
CA TYR A 29 2.71 1.34 12.10
C TYR A 29 3.96 2.21 11.90
N PRO A 30 4.79 1.94 10.88
CA PRO A 30 5.90 2.83 10.57
C PRO A 30 5.36 4.19 10.11
N MET A 31 6.21 5.23 10.15
CA MET A 31 5.85 6.51 9.56
C MET A 31 5.58 6.36 8.07
N ASN A 32 6.46 5.61 7.39
CA ASN A 32 6.37 5.39 5.96
C ASN A 32 6.72 3.95 5.61
N GLY A 33 5.90 3.35 4.75
CA GLY A 33 6.24 2.15 4.00
C GLY A 33 6.88 2.54 2.66
N HIS A 34 7.87 1.76 2.22
CA HIS A 34 8.54 1.96 0.95
C HIS A 34 8.61 0.69 0.13
N VAL A 35 8.45 0.84 -1.19
CA VAL A 35 8.72 -0.19 -2.20
C VAL A 35 9.65 0.41 -3.24
N LEU A 36 10.89 -0.07 -3.31
CA LEU A 36 11.81 0.26 -4.40
C LEU A 36 11.83 -0.89 -5.40
N TYR A 37 11.41 -0.62 -6.63
CA TYR A 37 11.47 -1.60 -7.72
C TYR A 37 12.86 -1.60 -8.35
N LEU A 38 13.63 -2.66 -8.18
CA LEU A 38 14.97 -2.77 -8.76
C LEU A 38 14.88 -3.25 -10.22
N GLN A 39 14.29 -4.43 -10.40
CA GLN A 39 14.09 -5.06 -11.70
C GLN A 39 12.63 -5.42 -11.87
N VAL A 40 12.07 -5.08 -13.02
CA VAL A 40 10.71 -5.48 -13.43
C VAL A 40 10.82 -6.07 -14.83
N GLY A 41 10.42 -7.33 -14.99
CA GLY A 41 10.39 -7.98 -16.29
C GLY A 41 9.35 -7.36 -17.23
N SER A 42 9.55 -7.51 -18.54
CA SER A 42 8.74 -6.84 -19.57
C SER A 42 7.24 -7.11 -19.47
N ASP A 43 6.87 -8.28 -18.95
CA ASP A 43 5.49 -8.76 -18.94
C ASP A 43 4.90 -8.76 -17.51
N VAL A 44 5.63 -8.17 -16.55
CA VAL A 44 5.16 -8.08 -15.17
C VAL A 44 4.11 -6.98 -15.04
N LYS A 45 2.86 -7.42 -15.11
CA LYS A 45 1.67 -6.64 -14.74
C LYS A 45 1.29 -7.01 -13.31
N GLY A 46 1.84 -6.26 -12.35
CA GLY A 46 1.72 -6.53 -10.92
C GLY A 46 1.94 -5.26 -10.10
N PRO A 47 0.98 -4.33 -10.09
CA PRO A 47 1.12 -3.07 -9.39
C PRO A 47 1.12 -3.27 -7.87
N THR A 48 1.57 -2.25 -7.15
CA THR A 48 1.22 -2.11 -5.73
C THR A 48 -0.04 -1.26 -5.64
N CYS A 49 -1.07 -1.79 -5.01
CA CYS A 49 -2.28 -1.04 -4.68
C CYS A 49 -2.16 -0.54 -3.24
N VAL A 50 -2.35 0.76 -3.02
CA VAL A 50 -2.42 1.37 -1.69
C VAL A 50 -3.85 1.84 -1.44
N PHE A 51 -4.34 1.64 -0.23
CA PHE A 51 -5.65 2.07 0.24
C PHE A 51 -5.47 3.13 1.33
N PRO A 52 -5.37 4.42 0.95
CA PRO A 52 -5.14 5.48 1.91
C PRO A 52 -6.19 5.49 3.02
N ARG A 53 -5.76 5.77 4.25
CA ARG A 53 -6.63 5.89 5.44
C ARG A 53 -7.34 4.59 5.81
N ARG A 54 -6.82 3.45 5.36
CA ARG A 54 -7.29 2.10 5.73
C ARG A 54 -6.12 1.34 6.28
N SER A 55 -6.13 0.92 7.54
CA SER A 55 -5.02 0.17 8.17
C SER A 55 -5.22 -1.34 8.22
N SER A 56 -6.41 -1.81 7.85
CA SER A 56 -6.69 -3.24 7.75
C SER A 56 -7.77 -3.53 6.73
N GLY A 57 -7.83 -4.78 6.28
CA GLY A 57 -8.85 -5.23 5.35
C GLY A 57 -10.28 -5.12 5.87
N GLY A 58 -10.51 -5.23 7.18
CA GLY A 58 -11.83 -5.05 7.77
C GLY A 58 -12.41 -3.65 7.56
N GLN A 59 -11.53 -2.64 7.44
CA GLN A 59 -11.94 -1.26 7.20
C GLN A 59 -12.38 -1.02 5.75
N LEU A 60 -12.03 -1.90 4.81
CA LEU A 60 -12.53 -1.81 3.43
C LEU A 60 -14.04 -2.09 3.37
N SER A 61 -14.55 -2.95 4.26
CA SER A 61 -15.97 -3.29 4.36
C SER A 61 -16.82 -2.37 5.23
N GLN A 62 -16.21 -1.44 5.98
CA GLN A 62 -16.95 -0.59 6.93
C GLN A 62 -17.43 0.70 6.28
N ALA A 63 -18.75 0.89 6.21
CA ALA A 63 -19.39 2.06 5.61
C ALA A 63 -19.09 3.40 6.30
N LYS A 64 -18.67 3.34 7.56
CA LYS A 64 -18.38 4.51 8.39
C LYS A 64 -17.10 4.24 9.12
N TYR A 65 -16.00 4.74 8.58
CA TYR A 65 -14.82 4.90 9.40
C TYR A 65 -14.79 6.37 9.82
N PRO A 66 -15.06 6.70 11.09
CA PRO A 66 -14.83 8.07 11.54
C PRO A 66 -13.35 8.35 11.27
N LEU A 67 -13.09 9.43 10.53
CA LEU A 67 -11.75 10.01 10.47
C LEU A 67 -11.42 10.44 11.90
N ALA A 68 -10.82 9.54 12.68
CA ALA A 68 -10.21 9.88 13.96
C ALA A 68 -8.94 10.69 13.64
N ILE A 69 -9.15 11.95 13.27
CA ILE A 69 -8.21 13.02 13.54
C ILE A 69 -8.90 13.82 14.64
N GLU A 70 -8.82 13.30 15.87
CA GLU A 70 -9.00 14.16 17.03
C GLU A 70 -7.70 14.97 17.17
N ASP A 71 -7.71 16.15 16.57
CA ASP A 71 -6.97 17.30 17.08
C ASP A 71 -7.92 18.50 17.00
N GLU A 72 -8.83 18.57 17.98
CA GLU A 72 -9.47 19.83 18.34
C GLU A 72 -8.41 20.76 18.92
N LYS A 73 -7.89 21.66 18.08
CA LYS A 73 -7.61 23.08 18.38
C LYS A 73 -7.03 23.77 17.14
N ASP A 74 -7.90 24.19 16.24
CA ASP A 74 -7.89 25.57 15.74
C ASP A 74 -9.06 25.79 14.77
N GLN A 75 -10.08 26.49 15.26
CA GLN A 75 -11.11 27.09 14.42
C GLN A 75 -10.51 28.31 13.71
N SER A 76 -9.97 28.10 12.51
CA SER A 76 -9.68 29.21 11.59
C SER A 76 -9.80 28.79 10.14
N SER A 77 -11.01 28.94 9.61
CA SER A 77 -11.28 29.55 8.30
C SER A 77 -10.43 29.08 7.10
N CYS A 78 -10.85 27.97 6.48
CA CYS A 78 -10.81 27.82 5.02
C CYS A 78 -11.72 26.66 4.55
N ASP A 79 -12.88 27.05 4.02
CA ASP A 79 -13.59 26.45 2.88
C ASP A 79 -13.41 24.93 2.64
N ASN A 80 -14.04 24.09 3.48
CA ASN A 80 -14.15 22.65 3.24
C ASN A 80 -15.41 22.35 2.42
N SER A 81 -15.29 22.44 1.10
CA SER A 81 -16.23 21.78 0.21
C SER A 81 -16.23 20.27 0.46
N GLN A 82 -17.34 19.75 0.99
CA GLN A 82 -17.88 18.43 0.67
C GLN A 82 -16.88 17.25 0.63
N LEU A 83 -16.40 16.80 1.78
CA LEU A 83 -16.04 15.38 1.93
C LEU A 83 -17.31 14.60 2.23
N GLU A 84 -18.13 14.37 1.21
CA GLU A 84 -19.22 13.40 1.29
C GLU A 84 -18.63 12.01 1.56
N ASP A 85 -18.89 11.52 2.77
CA ASP A 85 -18.67 10.14 3.23
C ASP A 85 -19.60 9.18 2.44
N SER A 86 -19.30 8.97 1.16
CA SER A 86 -20.19 8.31 0.21
C SER A 86 -20.05 6.78 0.19
N GLY A 87 -19.45 6.16 1.21
CA GLY A 87 -19.12 4.72 1.21
C GLY A 87 -18.09 4.31 0.15
N ASN A 88 -17.31 5.27 -0.34
CA ASN A 88 -16.26 5.01 -1.33
C ASN A 88 -14.94 4.65 -0.63
N VAL A 89 -14.18 3.76 -1.28
CA VAL A 89 -12.85 3.31 -0.89
C VAL A 89 -11.86 3.81 -1.93
N GLN A 90 -10.99 4.73 -1.52
CA GLN A 90 -9.90 5.22 -2.35
C GLN A 90 -8.87 4.11 -2.55
N MET A 91 -8.41 3.95 -3.78
CA MET A 91 -7.37 3.02 -4.17
C MET A 91 -6.39 3.69 -5.13
N ILE A 92 -5.11 3.68 -4.78
CA ILE A 92 -4.02 4.17 -5.64
C ILE A 92 -3.28 2.96 -6.20
N VAL A 93 -3.27 2.83 -7.52
CA VAL A 93 -2.59 1.75 -8.24
C VAL A 93 -1.26 2.28 -8.79
N VAL A 94 -0.17 1.69 -8.33
CA VAL A 94 1.20 2.07 -8.70
C VAL A 94 1.81 0.96 -9.53
N PRO A 95 2.03 1.16 -10.84
CA PRO A 95 2.62 0.12 -11.67
C PRO A 95 4.09 -0.08 -11.30
N ALA A 96 4.52 -1.34 -11.42
CA ALA A 96 5.89 -1.74 -11.13
C ALA A 96 6.81 -1.22 -12.24
N VAL A 97 7.63 -0.23 -11.92
CA VAL A 97 8.58 0.38 -12.88
C VAL A 97 9.95 0.34 -12.25
N SER A 98 10.95 -0.25 -12.92
CA SER A 98 12.33 -0.26 -12.45
C SER A 98 12.83 1.15 -12.10
N GLY A 99 13.50 1.27 -10.96
CA GLY A 99 13.99 2.53 -10.38
C GLY A 99 12.92 3.37 -9.69
N ARG A 100 11.64 2.96 -9.68
CA ARG A 100 10.59 3.69 -8.97
C ARG A 100 10.64 3.40 -7.48
N LEU A 101 10.69 4.46 -6.68
CA LEU A 101 10.40 4.40 -5.25
C LEU A 101 8.94 4.79 -5.00
N LEU A 102 8.17 3.87 -4.45
CA LEU A 102 6.87 4.16 -3.85
C LEU A 102 7.08 4.44 -2.36
N ARG A 103 6.60 5.59 -1.90
CA ARG A 103 6.49 5.96 -0.48
C ARG A 103 5.03 6.21 -0.15
N PHE A 104 4.54 5.61 0.92
CA PHE A 104 3.17 5.78 1.40
C PHE A 104 3.13 5.79 2.93
N ASN A 105 2.02 6.25 3.50
CA ASN A 105 1.85 6.27 4.95
C ASN A 105 1.94 4.82 5.47
N GLY A 106 2.79 4.55 6.47
CA GLY A 106 3.02 3.19 6.92
C GLY A 106 1.81 2.51 7.57
N ALA A 107 0.78 3.29 7.92
CA ALA A 107 -0.50 2.77 8.38
C ALA A 107 -1.47 2.43 7.24
N ASP A 108 -1.17 2.78 5.99
CA ASP A 108 -2.05 2.45 4.88
C ASP A 108 -1.89 0.97 4.48
N LEU A 109 -3.03 0.33 4.26
CA LEU A 109 -3.16 -1.01 3.75
C LEU A 109 -2.66 -0.98 2.32
N HIS A 110 -1.82 -1.95 1.98
CA HIS A 110 -1.36 -2.14 0.62
C HIS A 110 -1.45 -3.60 0.24
N ALA A 111 -1.58 -3.84 -1.05
CA ALA A 111 -1.66 -5.17 -1.63
C ALA A 111 -0.86 -5.20 -2.92
N VAL A 112 -0.38 -6.38 -3.29
CA VAL A 112 0.38 -6.58 -4.52
C VAL A 112 -0.30 -7.68 -5.33
N PRO A 113 -1.37 -7.35 -6.08
CA PRO A 113 -2.09 -8.32 -6.91
C PRO A 113 -1.13 -9.06 -7.85
N ARG A 114 -1.14 -10.39 -7.77
CA ARG A 114 -0.59 -11.27 -8.80
C ARG A 114 -1.46 -12.51 -9.01
N PRO A 115 -1.83 -12.83 -10.26
CA PRO A 115 -1.81 -11.94 -11.43
C PRO A 115 -2.63 -10.66 -11.18
N HIS A 116 -2.34 -9.56 -11.88
CA HIS A 116 -3.13 -8.31 -11.82
C HIS A 116 -4.63 -8.57 -12.02
N ASP A 117 -4.97 -9.51 -12.89
CA ASP A 117 -6.36 -9.92 -13.15
C ASP A 117 -7.00 -10.74 -12.03
N LEU A 118 -6.24 -11.19 -11.01
CA LEU A 118 -6.76 -12.04 -9.93
C LEU A 118 -7.91 -11.38 -9.16
N TRP A 119 -7.88 -10.05 -9.09
CA TRP A 119 -8.94 -9.27 -8.45
C TRP A 119 -10.25 -9.29 -9.23
N MET A 120 -10.14 -9.68 -10.51
CA MET A 120 -11.20 -9.70 -11.50
C MET A 120 -11.66 -11.14 -11.78
N LEU A 121 -10.86 -12.16 -11.48
CA LEU A 121 -11.22 -13.55 -11.76
C LEU A 121 -12.32 -14.07 -10.80
N PRO A 122 -13.32 -14.81 -11.32
CA PRO A 122 -14.32 -15.46 -10.47
C PRO A 122 -13.73 -16.60 -9.62
N TYR A 123 -12.69 -17.28 -10.13
CA TYR A 123 -11.96 -18.38 -9.49
C TYR A 123 -10.45 -18.24 -9.68
N VAL A 124 -9.67 -18.65 -8.67
CA VAL A 124 -8.21 -18.60 -8.69
C VAL A 124 -7.64 -20.01 -8.85
N SER A 125 -6.89 -20.25 -9.91
CA SER A 125 -6.03 -21.43 -10.05
C SER A 125 -4.67 -21.01 -10.64
N GLY A 126 -3.58 -21.58 -10.11
CA GLY A 126 -2.24 -21.50 -10.70
C GLY A 126 -1.17 -20.84 -9.83
N SER A 127 -0.02 -21.51 -9.71
CA SER A 127 1.25 -20.91 -9.29
C SER A 127 2.10 -20.58 -10.51
N ALA A 128 2.91 -19.55 -10.36
CA ALA A 128 3.73 -18.95 -11.38
C ALA A 128 5.21 -19.28 -11.12
N GLU A 129 5.64 -20.49 -11.43
CA GLU A 129 7.05 -20.74 -11.72
C GLU A 129 7.27 -20.22 -13.15
N PHE A 130 7.55 -18.92 -13.28
CA PHE A 130 7.75 -18.29 -14.58
C PHE A 130 9.22 -17.93 -14.76
N GLU A 131 9.83 -18.51 -15.79
CA GLU A 131 11.14 -18.18 -16.30
C GLU A 131 11.01 -17.62 -17.73
N PRO A 132 11.93 -16.73 -18.17
CA PRO A 132 13.05 -16.17 -17.41
C PRO A 132 12.65 -14.97 -16.53
N GLU A 133 13.44 -14.69 -15.49
CA GLU A 133 13.22 -13.56 -14.57
C GLU A 133 13.23 -12.18 -15.27
N THR A 134 13.90 -12.07 -16.41
CA THR A 134 13.92 -10.84 -17.22
C THR A 134 12.57 -10.53 -17.86
N VAL A 135 11.67 -11.50 -17.98
CA VAL A 135 10.33 -11.33 -18.56
C VAL A 135 9.26 -11.32 -17.46
N TRP A 136 9.37 -12.23 -16.48
CA TRP A 136 8.32 -12.48 -15.49
C TRP A 136 8.72 -12.15 -14.04
N GLY A 137 10.00 -11.86 -13.82
CA GLY A 137 10.57 -11.59 -12.51
C GLY A 137 10.36 -10.15 -12.06
N ARG A 138 10.27 -9.97 -10.74
CA ARG A 138 10.28 -8.64 -10.12
C ARG A 138 11.11 -8.68 -8.86
N SER A 139 12.16 -7.89 -8.82
CA SER A 139 12.97 -7.68 -7.62
C SER A 139 12.59 -6.35 -6.98
N VAL A 140 12.29 -6.38 -5.68
CA VAL A 140 11.91 -5.20 -4.90
C VAL A 140 12.63 -5.18 -3.58
N ILE A 141 12.97 -3.98 -3.10
CA ILE A 141 13.32 -3.75 -1.70
C ILE A 141 12.09 -3.19 -1.00
N LEU A 142 11.72 -3.84 0.10
CA LEU A 142 10.66 -3.40 1.02
C LEU A 142 11.34 -2.93 2.29
N PHE A 143 11.12 -1.68 2.66
CA PHE A 143 11.68 -1.13 3.88
C PHE A 143 10.73 -0.12 4.51
N ASN A 144 10.80 -0.03 5.83
CA ASN A 144 9.96 0.84 6.64
C ASN A 144 10.84 1.87 7.33
N VAL A 145 10.33 3.10 7.43
CA VAL A 145 10.99 4.16 8.20
C VAL A 145 10.18 4.39 9.47
N TRP A 146 10.85 4.22 10.60
CA TRP A 146 10.34 4.47 11.94
C TRP A 146 10.85 5.83 12.45
N PRO A 147 10.15 6.47 13.38
CA PRO A 147 10.65 7.68 14.04
C PRO A 147 11.99 7.38 14.71
N GLY A 148 12.97 8.27 14.55
CA GLY A 148 14.32 8.06 15.09
C GLY A 148 14.41 8.14 16.61
N ASP A 149 13.39 8.70 17.24
CA ASP A 149 13.20 8.84 18.69
C ASP A 149 12.40 7.68 19.31
N GLU A 150 11.88 6.75 18.50
CA GLU A 150 11.17 5.56 18.96
C GLU A 150 11.97 4.28 18.65
N ASP A 151 12.00 3.34 19.61
CA ASP A 151 12.56 2.02 19.34
C ASP A 151 11.83 1.33 18.16
N PRO A 152 12.53 0.56 17.31
CA PRO A 152 11.88 -0.27 16.30
C PRO A 152 10.88 -1.26 16.92
N PRO A 153 10.06 -1.96 16.11
CA PRO A 153 9.19 -3.02 16.61
C PRO A 153 9.97 -4.02 17.48
N LEU A 154 9.31 -4.45 18.58
CA LEU A 154 9.89 -5.36 19.55
C LEU A 154 10.39 -6.65 18.85
N ASP A 155 11.52 -7.17 19.32
CA ASP A 155 12.13 -8.43 18.87
C ASP A 155 12.72 -8.45 17.45
N VAL A 156 12.95 -7.28 16.83
CA VAL A 156 13.80 -7.18 15.64
C VAL A 156 15.24 -6.91 16.10
N PRO A 157 16.17 -7.88 15.95
CA PRO A 157 17.58 -7.61 16.21
C PRO A 157 18.02 -6.45 15.30
N LEU A 158 18.55 -5.40 15.90
CA LEU A 158 19.28 -4.41 15.13
C LEU A 158 20.65 -5.02 14.85
N ASP A 159 21.00 -5.13 13.57
CA ASP A 159 22.38 -5.39 13.18
C ASP A 159 23.19 -4.21 13.75
N ALA A 160 23.91 -4.45 14.84
CA ALA A 160 24.96 -3.53 15.23
C ALA A 160 25.96 -3.55 14.07
N PRO A 161 26.39 -2.39 13.54
CA PRO A 161 27.53 -2.39 12.65
C PRO A 161 28.71 -2.91 13.47
N ASP A 162 29.04 -4.19 13.33
CA ASP A 162 30.16 -4.82 14.03
C ASP A 162 31.49 -4.13 13.67
N ASP A 163 31.53 -3.43 12.53
CA ASP A 163 32.65 -2.62 12.08
C ASP A 163 32.16 -1.41 11.23
N LEU A 164 32.15 -0.22 11.83
CA LEU A 164 31.82 1.02 11.12
C LEU A 164 32.79 1.31 9.95
N ASP A 165 34.04 0.82 10.04
CA ASP A 165 35.06 1.01 9.00
C ASP A 165 34.79 0.11 7.78
N GLU A 166 34.08 -1.02 7.95
CA GLU A 166 33.64 -1.87 6.84
C GLU A 166 32.47 -1.23 6.09
N VAL A 167 31.52 -0.63 6.81
CA VAL A 167 30.40 0.12 6.19
C VAL A 167 30.92 1.29 5.37
N GLU A 168 31.87 2.06 5.92
CA GLU A 168 32.45 3.22 5.22
C GLU A 168 33.22 2.79 3.95
N ARG A 169 33.91 1.63 4.00
CA ARG A 169 34.60 1.04 2.84
C ARG A 169 33.64 0.57 1.75
N ILE A 170 32.55 -0.12 2.12
CA ILE A 170 31.51 -0.56 1.17
C ILE A 170 30.87 0.66 0.48
N LEU A 171 30.57 1.71 1.25
CA LEU A 171 30.00 2.95 0.71
C LEU A 171 30.97 3.64 -0.27
N ALA A 172 32.27 3.71 0.06
CA ALA A 172 33.29 4.31 -0.80
C ALA A 172 33.55 3.51 -2.10
N GLU A 173 33.42 2.19 -2.07
CA GLU A 173 33.52 1.35 -3.27
C GLU A 173 32.28 1.46 -4.16
N HIS A 174 31.09 1.65 -3.57
CA HIS A 174 29.81 1.70 -4.28
C HIS A 174 29.45 3.08 -4.85
N GLU A 175 30.11 4.16 -4.45
CA GLU A 175 29.98 5.48 -5.09
C GLU A 175 30.27 5.45 -6.61
N LYS A 176 31.01 4.45 -7.09
CA LYS A 176 31.37 4.31 -8.51
C LYS A 176 30.29 3.64 -9.37
N SER A 177 29.24 3.08 -8.78
CA SER A 177 28.16 2.41 -9.50
C SER A 177 26.77 2.76 -8.94
N ALA A 178 26.44 4.05 -8.91
CA ALA A 178 25.10 4.46 -8.49
C ALA A 178 24.01 3.83 -9.39
N PHE A 179 23.32 2.82 -8.86
CA PHE A 179 22.17 2.17 -9.51
C PHE A 179 20.92 3.07 -9.57
N CYS A 180 20.93 4.16 -8.80
CA CYS A 180 19.86 5.14 -8.73
C CYS A 180 20.41 6.53 -9.03
N ASN A 181 19.58 7.38 -9.63
CA ASN A 181 19.91 8.79 -9.76
C ASN A 181 19.98 9.46 -8.38
N ASN A 182 20.76 10.54 -8.28
CA ASN A 182 20.76 11.42 -7.10
C ASN A 182 19.33 11.89 -6.76
N PHE A 183 19.04 12.06 -5.46
CA PHE A 183 17.73 12.49 -4.97
C PHE A 183 17.24 13.79 -5.63
N SER A 184 18.13 14.73 -5.92
CA SER A 184 17.82 15.98 -6.62
C SER A 184 17.26 15.79 -8.04
N ASN A 185 17.52 14.64 -8.66
CA ASN A 185 17.02 14.29 -9.99
C ASN A 185 15.70 13.52 -9.93
N TRP A 186 15.19 13.20 -8.74
CA TRP A 186 13.94 12.46 -8.59
C TRP A 186 12.76 13.36 -8.89
N LYS A 187 11.78 12.80 -9.60
CA LYS A 187 10.56 13.50 -10.00
C LYS A 187 9.37 12.84 -9.31
N ALA A 188 8.62 13.64 -8.56
CA ALA A 188 7.35 13.18 -8.01
C ALA A 188 6.38 12.83 -9.14
N VAL A 189 5.69 11.70 -9.00
CA VAL A 189 4.66 11.25 -9.95
C VAL A 189 3.32 11.31 -9.23
N PRO A 190 2.49 12.34 -9.47
CA PRO A 190 1.17 12.41 -8.87
C PRO A 190 0.26 11.32 -9.46
N PRO A 191 -0.69 10.79 -8.67
CA PRO A 191 -1.74 9.94 -9.22
C PRO A 191 -2.59 10.74 -10.22
N SER A 192 -3.05 10.04 -11.25
CA SER A 192 -3.99 10.58 -12.23
C SER A 192 -5.32 9.85 -12.10
N THR A 193 -6.43 10.59 -12.21
CA THR A 193 -7.75 9.99 -12.33
C THR A 193 -7.95 9.57 -13.80
N PRO A 194 -8.47 8.36 -14.07
CA PRO A 194 -8.81 7.95 -15.44
C PRO A 194 -9.71 8.98 -16.10
N LYS A 195 -9.41 9.33 -17.36
CA LYS A 195 -10.32 10.16 -18.15
C LYS A 195 -11.58 9.35 -18.43
N GLN A 196 -12.75 9.98 -18.27
CA GLN A 196 -14.03 9.36 -18.62
C GLN A 196 -14.03 8.94 -20.09
N THR A 197 -13.84 7.66 -20.35
CA THR A 197 -14.14 7.10 -21.66
C THR A 197 -15.65 6.94 -21.70
N GLN A 198 -16.33 7.64 -22.60
CA GLN A 198 -17.77 7.49 -22.84
C GLN A 198 -18.02 6.09 -23.42
N THR A 199 -18.03 5.06 -22.59
CA THR A 199 -18.56 3.76 -22.95
C THR A 199 -20.07 3.82 -22.79
N THR A 200 -20.77 3.70 -23.91
CA THR A 200 -22.25 3.75 -24.07
C THR A 200 -23.01 2.61 -23.37
N GLU A 201 -22.40 1.88 -22.44
CA GLU A 201 -23.04 0.76 -21.74
C GLU A 201 -23.28 1.08 -20.27
N GLU A 202 -24.49 1.56 -19.97
CA GLU A 202 -25.00 1.83 -18.61
C GLU A 202 -25.06 0.59 -17.68
N SER A 203 -24.72 -0.63 -18.17
CA SER A 203 -24.98 -1.87 -17.43
C SER A 203 -23.84 -2.37 -16.51
N GLN A 204 -22.65 -1.76 -16.54
CA GLN A 204 -21.46 -2.34 -15.89
C GLN A 204 -21.01 -1.67 -14.58
N SER A 205 -21.69 -0.62 -14.11
CA SER A 205 -21.23 0.18 -12.96
C SER A 205 -21.23 -0.58 -11.63
N ASN A 206 -22.11 -1.57 -11.42
CA ASN A 206 -22.25 -2.32 -10.15
C ASN A 206 -21.50 -3.67 -10.11
N GLN A 207 -20.43 -3.83 -10.90
CA GLN A 207 -19.67 -5.08 -10.90
C GLN A 207 -18.76 -5.18 -9.69
N SER A 208 -18.69 -6.38 -9.08
CA SER A 208 -17.84 -6.66 -7.92
C SER A 208 -16.36 -6.76 -8.31
N VAL A 209 -15.50 -6.18 -7.48
CA VAL A 209 -14.04 -6.26 -7.49
C VAL A 209 -13.61 -6.94 -6.19
N LYS A 210 -12.84 -8.02 -6.27
CA LYS A 210 -12.36 -8.75 -5.07
C LYS A 210 -11.00 -8.24 -4.67
N VAL A 211 -10.92 -7.49 -3.57
CA VAL A 211 -9.64 -7.05 -3.00
C VAL A 211 -9.09 -8.13 -2.08
N TRP A 212 -7.89 -8.61 -2.35
CA TRP A 212 -7.24 -9.64 -1.54
C TRP A 212 -6.52 -9.01 -0.36
N LEU A 213 -6.85 -9.44 0.86
CA LEU A 213 -6.36 -8.82 2.10
C LEU A 213 -5.07 -9.44 2.63
N LEU A 214 -4.85 -10.73 2.34
CA LEU A 214 -3.74 -11.51 2.88
C LEU A 214 -3.17 -12.39 1.77
N GLY A 215 -1.85 -12.61 1.83
CA GLY A 215 -1.16 -13.57 0.97
C GLY A 215 -1.70 -14.99 1.15
N ASN A 216 -1.41 -15.88 0.20
CA ASN A 216 -1.93 -17.24 0.23
C ASN A 216 -1.45 -18.07 1.43
N GLU A 217 -2.14 -19.19 1.69
CA GLU A 217 -1.79 -20.17 2.74
C GLU A 217 -0.31 -20.57 2.68
N ARG A 218 0.28 -20.67 1.48
CA ARG A 218 1.69 -21.04 1.32
C ARG A 218 2.70 -20.06 1.92
N ARG A 219 2.32 -18.80 2.17
CA ARG A 219 3.24 -17.77 2.70
C ARG A 219 3.09 -17.49 4.19
N ARG A 220 1.91 -17.72 4.75
CA ARG A 220 1.61 -17.31 6.14
C ARG A 220 0.69 -18.28 6.90
N ASP A 221 0.35 -19.44 6.33
CA ASP A 221 -0.56 -20.42 6.94
C ASP A 221 -1.96 -19.87 7.30
N TYR A 222 -2.39 -18.80 6.62
CA TYR A 222 -3.73 -18.23 6.76
C TYR A 222 -4.55 -18.45 5.48
N PRO A 223 -5.86 -18.76 5.61
CA PRO A 223 -6.74 -18.88 4.47
C PRO A 223 -6.82 -17.55 3.74
N MET A 224 -6.90 -17.62 2.40
CA MET A 224 -7.05 -16.41 1.60
C MET A 224 -8.35 -15.70 1.95
N ARG A 225 -8.26 -14.39 2.21
CA ARG A 225 -9.41 -13.54 2.50
C ARG A 225 -9.54 -12.46 1.43
N THR A 226 -10.76 -12.26 0.97
CA THR A 226 -11.10 -11.18 0.04
C THR A 226 -12.19 -10.29 0.63
N VAL A 227 -12.18 -9.01 0.26
CA VAL A 227 -13.28 -8.08 0.51
C VAL A 227 -13.92 -7.76 -0.83
N PRO A 228 -15.23 -8.02 -1.00
CA PRO A 228 -15.95 -7.57 -2.18
C PRO A 228 -16.18 -6.07 -2.08
N LEU A 229 -15.72 -5.34 -3.08
CA LEU A 229 -16.09 -3.96 -3.34
C LEU A 229 -16.83 -3.89 -4.68
N LEU A 230 -17.49 -2.79 -4.96
CA LEU A 230 -18.04 -2.46 -6.26
C LEU A 230 -17.04 -1.58 -7.02
N SER A 231 -17.02 -1.79 -8.33
CA SER A 231 -16.25 -0.96 -9.25
C SER A 231 -16.69 0.52 -9.22
N PRO A 232 -15.81 1.43 -9.67
CA PRO A 232 -16.14 2.85 -9.81
C PRO A 232 -17.43 3.04 -10.63
N ARG A 233 -18.24 4.04 -10.27
CA ARG A 233 -19.48 4.35 -11.02
C ARG A 233 -19.18 4.62 -12.49
N GLU A 234 -18.11 5.38 -12.72
CA GLU A 234 -17.65 5.77 -14.04
C GLU A 234 -16.63 4.75 -14.54
N GLY A 235 -16.87 4.20 -15.73
CA GLY A 235 -15.99 3.22 -16.37
C GLY A 235 -16.04 1.80 -15.77
N GLY A 236 -16.66 1.61 -14.61
CA GLY A 236 -16.94 0.29 -14.05
C GLY A 236 -15.69 -0.56 -13.84
N ARG A 237 -15.79 -1.84 -14.17
CA ARG A 237 -14.71 -2.80 -13.97
C ARG A 237 -13.53 -2.61 -14.92
N GLU A 238 -13.77 -2.03 -16.09
CA GLU A 238 -12.75 -1.81 -17.11
C GLU A 238 -11.67 -0.84 -16.62
N VAL A 239 -12.05 0.27 -15.98
CA VAL A 239 -11.06 1.21 -15.42
C VAL A 239 -10.18 0.60 -14.33
N VAL A 240 -10.72 -0.38 -13.58
CA VAL A 240 -9.93 -1.13 -12.59
C VAL A 240 -8.93 -2.03 -13.29
N ARG A 241 -9.36 -2.75 -14.33
CA ARG A 241 -8.47 -3.62 -15.12
C ARG A 241 -7.38 -2.81 -15.81
N GLU A 242 -7.73 -1.71 -16.46
CA GLU A 242 -6.79 -0.78 -17.10
C GLU A 242 -5.76 -0.23 -16.10
N ALA A 243 -6.21 0.20 -14.91
CA ALA A 243 -5.30 0.67 -13.88
C ALA A 243 -4.35 -0.44 -13.41
N LEU A 244 -4.85 -1.68 -13.28
CA LEU A 244 -4.07 -2.82 -12.83
C LEU A 244 -3.06 -3.33 -13.87
N SER A 245 -3.32 -3.07 -15.16
CA SER A 245 -2.45 -3.45 -16.29
C SER A 245 -1.62 -2.29 -16.86
N GLU A 246 -1.77 -1.09 -16.31
CA GLU A 246 -1.01 0.11 -16.66
C GLU A 246 0.50 -0.13 -16.44
N ASP A 247 1.32 0.44 -17.33
CA ASP A 247 2.76 0.22 -17.35
C ASP A 247 3.55 1.29 -16.62
N SER A 248 3.00 2.50 -16.55
CA SER A 248 3.79 3.66 -16.16
C SER A 248 3.03 4.64 -15.28
N LYS A 249 1.74 4.85 -15.52
CA LYS A 249 0.97 5.88 -14.83
C LYS A 249 0.46 5.39 -13.48
N VAL A 250 0.55 6.26 -12.49
CA VAL A 250 -0.11 6.02 -11.21
C VAL A 250 -1.57 6.42 -11.37
N THR A 251 -2.47 5.53 -10.97
CA THR A 251 -3.91 5.72 -11.18
C THR A 251 -4.63 5.76 -9.85
N GLU A 252 -5.49 6.74 -9.67
CA GLU A 252 -6.39 6.83 -8.53
C GLU A 252 -7.80 6.40 -8.91
N LEU A 253 -8.38 5.52 -8.10
CA LEU A 253 -9.70 4.95 -8.28
C LEU A 253 -10.52 5.07 -6.99
N TRP A 254 -11.83 5.21 -7.15
CA TRP A 254 -12.79 5.22 -6.06
C TRP A 254 -13.71 4.00 -6.20
N LEU A 255 -13.35 2.92 -5.51
CA LEU A 255 -14.19 1.74 -5.38
C LEU A 255 -15.36 2.09 -4.45
N ARG A 256 -16.45 1.34 -4.52
CA ARG A 256 -17.60 1.55 -3.63
C ARG A 256 -17.80 0.34 -2.76
N GLN A 257 -18.39 0.52 -1.60
CA GLN A 257 -18.81 -0.61 -0.80
C GLN A 257 -20.06 -1.25 -1.41
N GLN A 258 -20.19 -2.56 -1.19
CA GLN A 258 -21.36 -3.33 -1.61
C GLN A 258 -22.56 -3.07 -0.71
#